data_AF-A0A356TBV0-F1
#
_entry.id   AF-A0A356TBV0-F1
#
_cell.length_a   1.000
_cell.length_b   1.000
_cell.length_c   1.000
_cell.angle_alpha   90.00
_cell.angle_beta   90.00
_cell.angle_gamma   90.00
#
_symmetry.space_group_name_H-M   'P 1'
#
loop_
_entity.id
_entity.type
_entity.pdbx_description
1 polymer ?
#
loop_
_entity_poly.entity_id
_entity_poly.type
_entity_poly.pdbx_seq_one_letter_code
_entity_poly.pdbx_strand_id
1 'polypeptide(L)'
;MRNLGRGVRRAGQVLLCAGALSGGAALSHVTMEPVASARASAPAFPPAMAARDLEAPSIIERAVHSTVHAAVQPREIPRGSVVTEAPPIPHDPFAGHLRDGKVITGATPHRTMLFTFDDGPDQRNTPRLLDVLDEYGIKAVFFLTASRISGNTPWQQENQALAREIVARGHFVGNHTVDHAQLPLLDDAQVLAQVRGADEVFERVLGSRTWLMRPPGGARSARVDGLLAEHGYTQMEWNLGTGDFQVREPDAVFRTWRRVLERRERENGDGGGIILLHDTHEWSVEAVPLMVSWMRERNCALLERGEELYDIASDPAMFFAARGDASVSAEAPPAEIEADVLARRQRHLREETRQRCARLASR
;
A
#
# COMPACT_ATOMS: atom_id res chain seq x y z
N MET A 1 42.38 -35.33 48.69
CA MET A 1 41.48 -36.09 49.58
C MET A 1 40.29 -35.21 49.97
N ARG A 2 39.06 -35.70 49.69
CA ARG A 2 37.71 -35.35 50.20
C ARG A 2 37.27 -33.87 50.26
N ASN A 3 36.34 -33.42 49.41
CA ASN A 3 34.85 -33.54 49.37
C ASN A 3 34.08 -32.58 50.30
N LEU A 4 33.27 -31.68 49.73
CA LEU A 4 31.80 -31.53 49.93
C LEU A 4 31.29 -30.17 49.38
N GLY A 5 30.23 -30.19 48.57
CA GLY A 5 29.52 -28.98 48.12
C GLY A 5 28.34 -29.28 47.19
N ARG A 6 27.12 -29.00 47.66
CA ARG A 6 25.77 -29.36 47.16
C ARG A 6 25.36 -28.77 45.79
N GLY A 7 24.36 -29.41 45.15
CA GLY A 7 23.49 -28.78 44.14
C GLY A 7 22.32 -29.70 43.70
N VAL A 8 21.10 -29.30 44.03
CA VAL A 8 19.83 -30.03 43.88
C VAL A 8 19.25 -29.93 42.46
N ARG A 9 18.69 -31.02 41.92
CA ARG A 9 17.76 -31.06 40.79
C ARG A 9 16.40 -31.57 41.27
N ARG A 10 15.29 -31.07 40.69
CA ARG A 10 14.20 -31.94 40.21
C ARG A 10 13.15 -31.19 39.39
N ALA A 11 12.72 -31.90 38.35
CA ALA A 11 11.60 -31.62 37.48
C ALA A 11 10.29 -32.15 38.10
N GLY A 12 9.14 -31.70 37.58
CA GLY A 12 7.82 -32.24 37.90
C GLY A 12 6.88 -32.10 36.70
N GLN A 13 6.42 -33.24 36.19
CA GLN A 13 5.44 -33.44 35.12
C GLN A 13 4.00 -33.42 35.67
N VAL A 14 3.08 -32.87 34.86
CA VAL A 14 1.80 -33.41 34.35
C VAL A 14 1.03 -34.45 35.20
N LEU A 15 -0.28 -34.22 35.45
CA LEU A 15 -1.37 -35.14 35.08
C LEU A 15 -2.78 -34.53 35.25
N LEU A 16 -3.66 -34.85 34.29
CA LEU A 16 -5.13 -34.73 34.30
C LEU A 16 -5.77 -35.73 35.28
N CYS A 17 -7.01 -35.46 35.75
CA CYS A 17 -8.21 -36.26 35.41
C CYS A 17 -9.50 -35.76 36.07
N ALA A 18 -10.62 -36.16 35.44
CA ALA A 18 -12.01 -35.77 35.63
C ALA A 18 -12.75 -36.45 36.81
N GLY A 19 -13.98 -35.98 37.09
CA GLY A 19 -14.97 -36.73 37.88
C GLY A 19 -16.24 -35.93 38.18
N ALA A 20 -17.34 -36.30 37.52
CA ALA A 20 -18.71 -35.85 37.80
C ALA A 20 -19.36 -36.63 38.95
N LEU A 21 -20.40 -36.07 39.61
CA LEU A 21 -21.66 -36.73 39.97
C LEU A 21 -22.65 -35.77 40.66
N SER A 22 -23.91 -36.17 40.60
CA SER A 22 -25.20 -35.46 40.64
C SER A 22 -25.92 -35.38 42.00
N GLY A 23 -26.90 -34.45 42.13
CA GLY A 23 -28.15 -34.68 42.89
C GLY A 23 -28.81 -33.49 43.64
N GLY A 24 -30.02 -33.08 43.21
CA GLY A 24 -31.17 -32.89 44.13
C GLY A 24 -31.62 -31.49 44.62
N ALA A 25 -32.53 -30.85 43.85
CA ALA A 25 -33.75 -30.09 44.21
C ALA A 25 -33.82 -29.01 45.32
N ALA A 26 -34.31 -27.81 44.95
CA ALA A 26 -35.49 -27.15 45.55
C ALA A 26 -36.01 -25.98 44.68
N LEU A 27 -37.33 -25.90 44.54
CA LEU A 27 -38.12 -24.93 43.77
C LEU A 27 -38.26 -23.59 44.50
N SER A 28 -38.29 -22.48 43.77
CA SER A 28 -39.01 -21.25 44.12
C SER A 28 -39.42 -20.51 42.85
N HIS A 29 -40.73 -20.39 42.63
CA HIS A 29 -41.34 -19.61 41.57
C HIS A 29 -41.13 -18.11 41.81
N VAL A 30 -40.68 -17.37 40.79
CA VAL A 30 -41.03 -15.96 40.58
C VAL A 30 -41.26 -15.72 39.08
N THR A 31 -42.35 -15.01 38.81
CA THR A 31 -43.00 -14.67 37.54
C THR A 31 -42.15 -13.79 36.62
N MET A 32 -42.22 -14.03 35.31
CA MET A 32 -41.69 -13.16 34.25
C MET A 32 -42.74 -12.13 33.80
N GLU A 33 -42.34 -10.86 33.68
CA GLU A 33 -42.93 -9.89 32.75
C GLU A 33 -41.86 -9.39 31.75
N PRO A 34 -42.23 -9.02 30.51
CA PRO A 34 -41.27 -8.72 29.45
C PRO A 34 -40.90 -7.23 29.46
N VAL A 35 -39.60 -6.92 29.40
CA VAL A 35 -39.12 -5.54 29.18
C VAL A 35 -38.81 -5.33 27.70
N ALA A 36 -39.36 -4.23 27.21
CA ALA A 36 -39.36 -3.75 25.84
C ALA A 36 -37.98 -3.39 25.29
N SER A 37 -37.89 -3.48 23.96
CA SER A 37 -36.81 -3.01 23.11
C SER A 37 -36.49 -1.53 23.33
N ALA A 38 -35.22 -1.21 23.59
CA ALA A 38 -34.68 0.14 23.47
C ALA A 38 -33.57 0.14 22.41
N ARG A 39 -33.84 0.82 21.28
CA ARG A 39 -32.85 1.24 20.29
C ARG A 39 -31.86 2.20 20.96
N ALA A 40 -30.56 1.92 20.85
CA ALA A 40 -29.53 2.88 21.21
C ALA A 40 -29.28 3.82 20.02
N SER A 41 -29.54 5.11 20.25
CA SER A 41 -29.30 6.20 19.32
C SER A 41 -27.80 6.53 19.24
N ALA A 42 -27.30 6.73 18.02
CA ALA A 42 -25.97 7.31 17.75
C ALA A 42 -25.91 8.78 18.19
N PRO A 43 -24.74 9.29 18.62
CA PRO A 43 -24.61 10.70 19.00
C PRO A 43 -24.62 11.62 17.77
N ALA A 44 -25.37 12.71 17.87
CA ALA A 44 -25.43 13.78 16.88
C ALA A 44 -24.19 14.69 16.97
N PHE A 45 -23.58 15.00 15.84
CA PHE A 45 -22.53 16.03 15.72
C PHE A 45 -23.16 17.43 15.57
N PRO A 46 -22.55 18.49 16.13
CA PRO A 46 -23.04 19.86 15.99
C PRO A 46 -22.77 20.42 14.57
N PRO A 47 -23.56 21.39 14.10
CA PRO A 47 -23.45 21.91 12.74
C PRO A 47 -22.27 22.88 12.58
N ALA A 48 -21.74 22.92 11.36
CA ALA A 48 -20.70 23.85 10.91
C ALA A 48 -21.17 25.31 11.01
N MET A 49 -20.36 26.18 11.62
CA MET A 49 -20.54 27.63 11.55
C MET A 49 -19.76 28.23 10.38
N ALA A 50 -20.47 29.04 9.61
CA ALA A 50 -20.00 29.79 8.47
C ALA A 50 -19.00 30.91 8.85
N ALA A 51 -18.17 31.26 7.87
CA ALA A 51 -17.20 32.33 7.88
C ALA A 51 -17.82 33.69 8.20
N ARG A 52 -17.06 34.51 8.95
CA ARG A 52 -17.18 35.96 8.97
C ARG A 52 -15.79 36.59 8.98
N ASP A 53 -15.60 37.51 8.04
CA ASP A 53 -14.48 38.42 7.91
C ASP A 53 -14.22 39.19 9.21
N LEU A 54 -12.95 39.33 9.59
CA LEU A 54 -12.48 40.44 10.42
C LEU A 54 -11.01 40.74 10.10
N GLU A 55 -10.77 42.03 9.91
CA GLU A 55 -9.57 42.70 9.41
C GLU A 55 -8.33 42.55 10.30
N ALA A 56 -7.16 42.71 9.68
CA ALA A 56 -5.87 42.83 10.35
C ALA A 56 -5.76 44.12 11.19
N PRO A 57 -4.90 44.11 12.22
CA PRO A 57 -3.96 45.20 12.33
C PRO A 57 -2.51 44.76 12.59
N SER A 58 -1.65 45.72 12.31
CA SER A 58 -0.22 45.69 12.12
C SER A 58 0.59 45.94 13.41
N ILE A 59 1.89 45.65 13.30
CA ILE A 59 3.05 46.14 14.09
C ILE A 59 3.28 45.46 15.45
N ILE A 60 4.34 44.64 15.53
CA ILE A 60 5.53 44.89 16.38
C ILE A 60 6.80 44.37 15.67
N GLU A 61 7.72 45.29 15.45
CA GLU A 61 9.10 45.08 14.99
C GLU A 61 10.01 44.47 16.07
N ARG A 62 11.08 43.81 15.60
CA ARG A 62 12.38 43.58 16.27
C ARG A 62 12.41 42.65 17.49
N ALA A 63 12.94 41.44 17.28
CA ALA A 63 14.37 41.15 17.54
C ALA A 63 14.62 39.64 17.65
N VAL A 64 14.95 38.96 16.55
CA VAL A 64 16.03 37.96 16.54
C VAL A 64 16.65 37.95 15.14
N HIS A 65 17.70 38.76 14.97
CA HIS A 65 18.66 38.57 13.90
C HIS A 65 19.78 37.71 14.49
N SER A 66 19.78 36.41 14.18
CA SER A 66 21.02 35.65 14.03
C SER A 66 20.72 34.30 13.41
N THR A 67 21.36 34.04 12.27
CA THR A 67 21.66 32.72 11.68
C THR A 67 20.46 31.79 11.41
N VAL A 68 19.84 31.89 10.23
CA VAL A 68 19.77 30.79 9.23
C VAL A 68 19.44 31.39 7.84
N HIS A 69 20.44 31.94 7.14
CA HIS A 69 20.42 32.00 5.68
C HIS A 69 21.58 31.16 5.17
N ALA A 70 21.43 29.83 5.29
CA ALA A 70 22.13 28.94 4.39
C ALA A 70 21.18 28.70 3.21
N ALA A 71 21.39 29.46 2.14
CA ALA A 71 20.80 29.16 0.85
C ALA A 71 21.15 27.71 0.50
N VAL A 72 20.16 26.83 0.43
CA VAL A 72 20.32 25.52 -0.19
C VAL A 72 20.49 25.79 -1.68
N GLN A 73 21.74 25.89 -2.11
CA GLN A 73 22.08 25.88 -3.52
C GLN A 73 21.72 24.50 -4.08
N PRO A 74 21.05 24.41 -5.25
CA PRO A 74 20.86 23.13 -5.93
C PRO A 74 22.23 22.51 -6.19
N ARG A 75 22.52 21.37 -5.56
CA ARG A 75 23.72 20.61 -5.90
C ARG A 75 23.50 20.03 -7.30
N GLU A 76 24.26 20.51 -8.28
CA GLU A 76 24.36 19.86 -9.58
C GLU A 76 24.84 18.41 -9.38
N ILE A 77 23.98 17.47 -9.76
CA ILE A 77 24.30 16.04 -9.73
C ILE A 77 25.09 15.72 -11.01
N PRO A 78 26.24 15.01 -10.93
CA PRO A 78 27.03 14.67 -12.10
C PRO A 78 26.20 13.86 -13.10
N ARG A 79 25.99 14.41 -14.31
CA ARG A 79 25.40 13.69 -15.45
C ARG A 79 26.34 12.58 -15.87
N GLY A 80 26.02 11.36 -15.44
CA GLY A 80 26.76 10.16 -15.73
C GLY A 80 26.08 8.94 -15.14
N SER A 81 24.88 8.62 -15.61
CA SER A 81 24.25 7.33 -15.39
C SER A 81 24.13 6.58 -16.71
N VAL A 82 24.66 5.37 -16.68
CA VAL A 82 24.58 4.34 -17.71
C VAL A 82 23.12 4.17 -18.12
N VAL A 83 22.86 4.13 -19.44
CA VAL A 83 21.56 3.73 -20.00
C VAL A 83 21.34 2.26 -19.62
N THR A 84 20.68 2.02 -18.49
CA THR A 84 20.05 0.74 -18.21
C THR A 84 18.85 0.64 -19.16
N GLU A 85 18.83 -0.39 -19.99
CA GLU A 85 17.73 -0.70 -20.91
C GLU A 85 16.40 -0.60 -20.13
N ALA A 86 15.49 0.28 -20.59
CA ALA A 86 14.23 0.50 -19.90
C ALA A 86 13.48 -0.84 -19.77
N PRO A 87 12.80 -1.10 -18.64
CA PRO A 87 12.03 -2.33 -18.48
C PRO A 87 11.06 -2.48 -19.66
N PRO A 88 10.88 -3.70 -20.21
CA PRO A 88 9.89 -3.92 -21.27
C PRO A 88 8.52 -3.44 -20.77
N ILE A 89 7.80 -2.72 -21.64
CA ILE A 89 6.42 -2.31 -21.40
C ILE A 89 5.63 -3.56 -21.02
N PRO A 90 4.83 -3.56 -19.94
CA PRO A 90 4.02 -4.71 -19.56
C PRO A 90 3.24 -5.22 -20.76
N HIS A 91 3.30 -6.53 -21.01
CA HIS A 91 2.52 -7.17 -22.08
C HIS A 91 1.00 -7.00 -21.89
N ASP A 92 0.57 -6.53 -20.71
CA ASP A 92 -0.82 -6.31 -20.30
C ASP A 92 -0.90 -5.25 -19.17
N PRO A 93 -0.84 -3.95 -19.49
CA PRO A 93 -0.85 -2.87 -18.49
C PRO A 93 -2.18 -2.72 -17.74
N PHE A 94 -3.23 -3.44 -18.17
CA PHE A 94 -4.56 -3.42 -17.58
C PHE A 94 -4.87 -4.70 -16.76
N ALA A 95 -3.83 -5.50 -16.49
CA ALA A 95 -3.88 -6.65 -15.59
C ALA A 95 -4.96 -7.70 -15.95
N GLY A 96 -5.26 -7.88 -17.25
CA GLY A 96 -6.12 -8.94 -17.75
C GLY A 96 -5.71 -10.36 -17.32
N HIS A 97 -4.42 -10.63 -17.22
CA HIS A 97 -3.88 -11.90 -16.70
C HIS A 97 -4.10 -12.08 -15.18
N LEU A 98 -4.47 -11.03 -14.45
CA LEU A 98 -4.76 -11.07 -13.02
C LEU A 98 -6.25 -11.15 -12.70
N ARG A 99 -7.12 -11.34 -13.70
CA ARG A 99 -8.57 -11.56 -13.47
C ARG A 99 -8.83 -12.76 -12.56
N ASP A 100 -10.01 -12.78 -11.95
CA ASP A 100 -10.51 -13.95 -11.18
C ASP A 100 -9.56 -14.39 -10.05
N GLY A 101 -8.85 -13.45 -9.42
CA GLY A 101 -7.89 -13.68 -8.34
C GLY A 101 -8.52 -13.65 -6.94
N LYS A 102 -7.80 -14.23 -5.98
CA LYS A 102 -8.04 -13.98 -4.56
C LYS A 102 -7.72 -12.52 -4.23
N VAL A 103 -8.24 -12.02 -3.11
CA VAL A 103 -7.91 -10.66 -2.67
C VAL A 103 -6.44 -10.59 -2.29
N ILE A 104 -5.67 -9.77 -2.99
CA ILE A 104 -4.25 -9.59 -2.76
C ILE A 104 -4.07 -8.75 -1.49
N THR A 105 -3.48 -9.32 -0.44
CA THR A 105 -3.22 -8.63 0.84
C THR A 105 -1.89 -7.87 0.83
N GLY A 106 -0.97 -8.29 -0.03
CA GLY A 106 0.34 -7.68 -0.24
C GLY A 106 1.47 -8.21 0.63
N ALA A 107 1.21 -9.06 1.63
CA ALA A 107 2.27 -9.64 2.46
C ALA A 107 3.21 -10.57 1.65
N THR A 108 4.48 -10.65 2.03
CA THR A 108 5.44 -11.63 1.49
C THR A 108 6.60 -11.79 2.48
N PRO A 109 7.15 -13.01 2.66
CA PRO A 109 8.36 -13.20 3.48
C PRO A 109 9.61 -12.60 2.83
N HIS A 110 9.56 -12.31 1.53
CA HIS A 110 10.69 -11.77 0.79
C HIS A 110 10.76 -10.23 0.93
N ARG A 111 11.96 -9.67 0.85
CA ARG A 111 12.24 -8.23 0.77
C ARG A 111 11.87 -7.66 -0.61
N THR A 112 10.69 -7.98 -1.12
CA THR A 112 10.19 -7.52 -2.42
C THR A 112 9.11 -6.46 -2.22
N MET A 113 9.27 -5.32 -2.87
CA MET A 113 8.40 -4.15 -2.72
C MET A 113 7.66 -3.84 -4.02
N LEU A 114 6.36 -3.56 -3.95
CA LEU A 114 5.59 -3.02 -5.07
C LEU A 114 5.06 -1.63 -4.71
N PHE A 115 5.43 -0.63 -5.50
CA PHE A 115 4.87 0.72 -5.36
C PHE A 115 3.49 0.79 -5.99
N THR A 116 2.52 1.33 -5.24
CA THR A 116 1.17 1.58 -5.74
C THR A 116 0.70 2.97 -5.34
N PHE A 117 -0.08 3.62 -6.22
CA PHE A 117 -0.54 4.99 -6.06
C PHE A 117 -2.04 5.08 -6.32
N ASP A 118 -2.79 5.65 -5.36
CA ASP A 118 -4.24 5.81 -5.44
C ASP A 118 -4.64 7.26 -5.79
N ASP A 119 -5.91 7.44 -6.19
CA ASP A 119 -6.64 8.69 -6.44
C ASP A 119 -6.31 9.49 -7.70
N GLY A 120 -5.17 9.22 -8.32
CA GLY A 120 -4.70 9.94 -9.50
C GLY A 120 -5.57 9.81 -10.75
N PRO A 121 -5.19 10.48 -11.85
CA PRO A 121 -3.99 11.32 -11.98
C PRO A 121 -4.15 12.73 -11.36
N ASP A 122 -3.03 13.34 -11.00
CA ASP A 122 -2.90 14.73 -10.57
C ASP A 122 -1.94 15.50 -11.49
N GLN A 123 -2.40 16.64 -12.01
CA GLN A 123 -1.67 17.41 -13.01
C GLN A 123 -0.32 17.97 -12.53
N ARG A 124 -0.15 18.18 -11.22
CA ARG A 124 1.08 18.70 -10.65
C ARG A 124 2.04 17.57 -10.26
N ASN A 125 1.51 16.53 -9.67
CA ASN A 125 2.30 15.53 -8.96
C ASN A 125 2.57 14.28 -9.80
N THR A 126 1.59 13.79 -10.58
CA THR A 126 1.78 12.58 -11.41
C THR A 126 2.93 12.73 -12.41
N PRO A 127 3.10 13.84 -13.16
CA PRO A 127 4.25 13.99 -14.06
C PRO A 127 5.59 13.89 -13.33
N ARG A 128 5.71 14.58 -12.19
CA ARG A 128 6.92 14.55 -11.35
C ARG A 128 7.19 13.15 -10.83
N LEU A 129 6.14 12.43 -10.43
CA LEU A 129 6.26 11.06 -9.96
C LEU A 129 6.73 10.13 -11.08
N LEU A 130 6.19 10.25 -12.28
CA LEU A 130 6.63 9.46 -13.43
C LEU A 130 8.12 9.67 -13.72
N ASP A 131 8.60 10.92 -13.67
CA ASP A 131 10.02 11.23 -13.85
C ASP A 131 10.90 10.60 -12.75
N VAL A 132 10.44 10.65 -11.48
CA VAL A 132 11.12 9.98 -10.36
C VAL A 132 11.16 8.47 -10.55
N LEU A 133 10.04 7.85 -10.95
CA LEU A 133 9.97 6.41 -11.18
C LEU A 133 10.91 5.99 -12.32
N ASP A 134 10.98 6.75 -13.41
CA ASP A 134 11.90 6.49 -14.52
C ASP A 134 13.37 6.67 -14.10
N GLU A 135 13.70 7.68 -13.30
CA GLU A 135 15.07 7.87 -12.76
C GLU A 135 15.53 6.63 -11.97
N TYR A 136 14.62 6.00 -11.23
CA TYR A 136 14.92 4.81 -10.45
C TYR A 136 14.69 3.48 -11.19
N GLY A 137 14.18 3.52 -12.43
CA GLY A 137 13.83 2.33 -13.21
C GLY A 137 12.66 1.53 -12.61
N ILE A 138 11.75 2.18 -11.88
CA ILE A 138 10.64 1.55 -11.17
C ILE A 138 9.40 1.56 -12.06
N LYS A 139 8.68 0.43 -12.10
CA LYS A 139 7.31 0.36 -12.60
C LYS A 139 6.36 0.08 -11.44
N ALA A 140 5.22 0.75 -11.43
CA ALA A 140 4.26 0.80 -10.32
C ALA A 140 2.84 0.49 -10.83
N VAL A 141 1.91 0.38 -9.89
CA VAL A 141 0.47 0.29 -10.19
C VAL A 141 -0.23 1.59 -9.78
N PHE A 142 -1.00 2.17 -10.68
CA PHE A 142 -1.80 3.37 -10.43
C PHE A 142 -3.29 3.01 -10.39
N PHE A 143 -3.93 3.14 -9.24
CA PHE A 143 -5.37 2.98 -9.06
C PHE A 143 -6.05 4.32 -9.33
N LEU A 144 -6.54 4.49 -10.55
CA LEU A 144 -7.08 5.78 -11.00
C LEU A 144 -8.56 5.92 -10.64
N THR A 145 -8.95 7.13 -10.23
CA THR A 145 -10.37 7.49 -10.05
C THR A 145 -10.94 8.02 -11.37
N ALA A 146 -11.96 7.36 -11.91
CA ALA A 146 -12.36 7.60 -13.30
C ALA A 146 -12.97 9.00 -13.54
N SER A 147 -13.57 9.64 -12.53
CA SER A 147 -14.12 11.00 -12.65
C SER A 147 -13.07 12.05 -13.04
N ARG A 148 -11.79 11.79 -12.73
CA ARG A 148 -10.67 12.66 -13.12
C ARG A 148 -10.42 12.69 -14.62
N ILE A 149 -10.85 11.66 -15.35
CA ILE A 149 -10.60 11.49 -16.78
C ILE A 149 -11.88 11.27 -17.61
N SER A 150 -13.06 11.32 -16.99
CA SER A 150 -14.31 10.92 -17.63
C SER A 150 -14.90 11.94 -18.61
N GLY A 151 -14.67 13.24 -18.40
CA GLY A 151 -15.30 14.32 -19.17
C GLY A 151 -14.39 15.03 -20.19
N ASN A 152 -14.84 16.19 -20.65
CA ASN A 152 -14.23 16.94 -21.77
C ASN A 152 -13.74 18.34 -21.37
N THR A 153 -13.67 18.64 -20.07
CA THR A 153 -13.05 19.90 -19.62
C THR A 153 -11.55 19.89 -19.93
N PRO A 154 -10.90 21.04 -20.10
CA PRO A 154 -9.45 21.10 -20.29
C PRO A 154 -8.67 20.34 -19.21
N TRP A 155 -9.11 20.44 -17.95
CA TRP A 155 -8.54 19.71 -16.81
C TRP A 155 -8.62 18.18 -17.00
N GLN A 156 -9.79 17.67 -17.39
CA GLN A 156 -9.98 16.23 -17.63
C GLN A 156 -9.22 15.75 -18.88
N GLN A 157 -9.13 16.55 -19.93
CA GLN A 157 -8.37 16.19 -21.14
C GLN A 157 -6.88 16.05 -20.87
N GLU A 158 -6.33 16.93 -20.02
CA GLU A 158 -4.95 16.82 -19.58
C GLU A 158 -4.75 15.60 -18.67
N ASN A 159 -5.67 15.31 -17.75
CA ASN A 159 -5.61 14.07 -16.97
C ASN A 159 -5.74 12.81 -17.86
N GLN A 160 -6.52 12.85 -18.94
CA GLN A 160 -6.57 11.75 -19.92
C GLN A 160 -5.21 11.56 -20.60
N ALA A 161 -4.52 12.66 -20.95
CA ALA A 161 -3.16 12.59 -21.48
C ALA A 161 -2.18 11.98 -20.46
N LEU A 162 -2.28 12.38 -19.19
CA LEU A 162 -1.47 11.81 -18.11
C LEU A 162 -1.76 10.32 -17.87
N ALA A 163 -3.03 9.91 -17.90
CA ALA A 163 -3.38 8.49 -17.77
C ALA A 163 -2.81 7.65 -18.93
N ARG A 164 -2.78 8.19 -20.16
CA ARG A 164 -2.10 7.55 -21.29
C ARG A 164 -0.59 7.51 -21.11
N GLU A 165 0.01 8.56 -20.55
CA GLU A 165 1.44 8.62 -20.26
C GLU A 165 1.85 7.58 -19.20
N ILE A 166 1.04 7.38 -18.15
CA ILE A 166 1.23 6.30 -17.16
C ILE A 166 1.38 4.94 -17.86
N VAL A 167 0.45 4.63 -18.78
CA VAL A 167 0.48 3.37 -19.56
C VAL A 167 1.68 3.34 -20.51
N ALA A 168 1.96 4.43 -21.23
CA ALA A 168 3.05 4.51 -22.20
C ALA A 168 4.44 4.33 -21.55
N ARG A 169 4.60 4.78 -20.31
CA ARG A 169 5.81 4.55 -19.50
C ARG A 169 5.86 3.16 -18.86
N GLY A 170 4.90 2.28 -19.16
CA GLY A 170 4.92 0.88 -18.75
C GLY A 170 4.48 0.63 -17.32
N HIS A 171 3.63 1.50 -16.77
CA HIS A 171 2.98 1.25 -15.48
C HIS A 171 1.65 0.51 -15.66
N PHE A 172 1.20 -0.14 -14.60
CA PHE A 172 -0.12 -0.77 -14.57
C PHE A 172 -1.19 0.24 -14.15
N VAL A 173 -2.39 0.09 -14.71
CA VAL A 173 -3.58 0.86 -14.32
C VAL A 173 -4.61 -0.07 -13.67
N GLY A 174 -5.02 0.28 -12.46
CA GLY A 174 -6.09 -0.35 -11.71
C GLY A 174 -7.30 0.57 -11.52
N ASN A 175 -8.44 -0.02 -11.19
CA ASN A 175 -9.70 0.69 -11.00
C ASN A 175 -9.85 1.14 -9.54
N HIS A 176 -10.06 2.45 -9.34
CA HIS A 176 -10.35 3.04 -8.02
C HIS A 176 -11.75 3.67 -7.96
N THR A 177 -12.71 3.06 -8.65
CA THR A 177 -14.11 3.48 -8.82
C THR A 177 -14.27 4.79 -9.61
N VAL A 178 -15.52 5.18 -9.88
CA VAL A 178 -15.82 6.44 -10.57
C VAL A 178 -15.50 7.64 -9.68
N ASP A 179 -16.04 7.67 -8.47
CA ASP A 179 -16.02 8.86 -7.60
C ASP A 179 -15.43 8.60 -6.20
N HIS A 180 -14.63 7.54 -6.06
CA HIS A 180 -14.00 7.16 -4.79
C HIS A 180 -15.05 6.87 -3.68
N ALA A 181 -16.14 6.20 -4.04
CA ALA A 181 -17.22 5.89 -3.11
C ALA A 181 -16.88 4.67 -2.23
N GLN A 182 -17.23 4.73 -0.94
CA GLN A 182 -17.09 3.57 -0.04
C GLN A 182 -18.12 2.50 -0.39
N LEU A 183 -17.67 1.47 -1.11
CA LEU A 183 -18.53 0.43 -1.69
C LEU A 183 -19.47 -0.28 -0.69
N PRO A 184 -19.07 -0.57 0.57
CA PRO A 184 -19.96 -1.22 1.53
C PRO A 184 -21.20 -0.40 1.89
N LEU A 185 -21.17 0.92 1.69
CA LEU A 185 -22.29 1.84 1.95
C LEU A 185 -23.31 1.89 0.81
N LEU A 186 -22.99 1.27 -0.32
CA LEU A 186 -23.80 1.28 -1.53
C LEU A 186 -24.56 -0.04 -1.70
N ASP A 187 -25.73 0.01 -2.34
CA ASP A 187 -26.40 -1.21 -2.82
C ASP A 187 -25.64 -1.84 -4.01
N ASP A 188 -25.99 -3.05 -4.40
CA ASP A 188 -25.26 -3.78 -5.44
C ASP A 188 -25.28 -3.05 -6.79
N ALA A 189 -26.40 -2.42 -7.17
CA ALA A 189 -26.49 -1.68 -8.43
C ALA A 189 -25.57 -0.45 -8.42
N GLN A 190 -25.48 0.25 -7.29
CA GLN A 190 -24.58 1.37 -7.08
C GLN A 190 -23.10 0.94 -7.06
N VAL A 191 -22.76 -0.19 -6.43
CA VAL A 191 -21.41 -0.77 -6.49
C VAL A 191 -21.03 -1.05 -7.95
N LEU A 192 -21.93 -1.69 -8.72
CA LEU A 192 -21.68 -1.97 -10.13
C LEU A 192 -21.53 -0.71 -10.97
N ALA A 193 -22.33 0.32 -10.70
CA ALA A 193 -22.19 1.61 -11.37
C ALA A 193 -20.81 2.25 -11.10
N GLN A 194 -20.29 2.11 -9.88
CA GLN A 194 -18.96 2.62 -9.51
C GLN A 194 -17.81 1.88 -10.19
N VAL A 195 -17.87 0.55 -10.34
CA VAL A 195 -16.76 -0.20 -10.94
C VAL A 195 -16.86 -0.29 -12.46
N ARG A 196 -18.05 -0.56 -13.00
CA ARG A 196 -18.25 -0.65 -14.46
C ARG A 196 -18.24 0.71 -15.14
N GLY A 197 -18.77 1.74 -14.49
CA GLY A 197 -18.67 3.11 -15.02
C GLY A 197 -17.22 3.57 -15.13
N ALA A 198 -16.35 3.13 -14.20
CA ALA A 198 -14.92 3.38 -14.30
C ALA A 198 -14.29 2.59 -15.45
N ASP A 199 -14.66 1.32 -15.63
CA ASP A 199 -14.20 0.52 -16.76
C ASP A 199 -14.59 1.12 -18.12
N GLU A 200 -15.83 1.59 -18.28
CA GLU A 200 -16.28 2.28 -19.51
C GLU A 200 -15.46 3.53 -19.82
N VAL A 201 -15.05 4.27 -18.78
CA VAL A 201 -14.16 5.43 -18.93
C VAL A 201 -12.76 4.97 -19.35
N PHE A 202 -12.21 3.93 -18.73
CA PHE A 202 -10.89 3.39 -19.10
C PHE A 202 -10.87 2.81 -20.52
N GLU A 203 -11.90 2.07 -20.93
CA GLU A 203 -12.04 1.59 -22.31
C GLU A 203 -12.04 2.75 -23.31
N ARG A 204 -12.80 3.81 -23.02
CA ARG A 204 -12.86 4.99 -23.88
C ARG A 204 -11.55 5.78 -23.94
N VAL A 205 -10.87 5.95 -22.81
CA VAL A 205 -9.70 6.86 -22.69
C VAL A 205 -8.38 6.15 -22.99
N LEU A 206 -8.24 4.92 -22.51
CA LEU A 206 -7.02 4.11 -22.48
C LEU A 206 -7.08 2.89 -23.41
N GLY A 207 -8.25 2.57 -23.95
CA GLY A 207 -8.45 1.48 -24.91
C GLY A 207 -8.75 0.12 -24.30
N SER A 208 -8.78 0.00 -22.97
CA SER A 208 -9.16 -1.23 -22.26
C SER A 208 -9.68 -0.93 -20.87
N ARG A 209 -10.60 -1.77 -20.37
CA ARG A 209 -10.90 -1.87 -18.95
C ARG A 209 -9.75 -2.52 -18.19
N THR A 210 -9.76 -2.40 -16.87
CA THR A 210 -8.83 -3.09 -15.99
C THR A 210 -9.55 -4.15 -15.14
N TRP A 211 -8.79 -5.14 -14.69
CA TRP A 211 -9.28 -6.24 -13.87
C TRP A 211 -8.74 -6.19 -12.45
N LEU A 212 -7.72 -5.38 -12.22
CA LEU A 212 -7.22 -5.07 -10.90
C LEU A 212 -7.98 -3.86 -10.36
N MET A 213 -8.46 -3.94 -9.13
CA MET A 213 -9.14 -2.83 -8.49
C MET A 213 -8.76 -2.71 -7.03
N ARG A 214 -8.83 -1.51 -6.48
CA ARG A 214 -8.65 -1.28 -5.05
C ARG A 214 -9.91 -0.59 -4.52
N PRO A 215 -10.62 -1.16 -3.53
CA PRO A 215 -11.75 -0.50 -2.90
C PRO A 215 -11.30 0.81 -2.24
N PRO A 216 -11.99 1.95 -2.48
CA PRO A 216 -11.68 3.22 -1.83
C PRO A 216 -11.54 3.09 -0.30
N GLY A 217 -10.39 3.53 0.22
CA GLY A 217 -10.02 3.43 1.63
C GLY A 217 -9.92 2.01 2.19
N GLY A 218 -9.80 0.97 1.34
CA GLY A 218 -9.81 -0.44 1.76
C GLY A 218 -11.16 -0.90 2.30
N ALA A 219 -12.24 -0.17 2.01
CA ALA A 219 -13.57 -0.44 2.53
C ALA A 219 -14.17 -1.68 1.85
N ARG A 220 -14.15 -2.81 2.55
CA ARG A 220 -14.60 -4.13 2.07
C ARG A 220 -15.74 -4.72 2.90
N SER A 221 -16.47 -5.64 2.30
CA SER A 221 -17.43 -6.52 2.98
C SER A 221 -17.59 -7.81 2.18
N ALA A 222 -18.01 -8.91 2.80
CA ALA A 222 -18.20 -10.18 2.08
C ALA A 222 -19.18 -10.07 0.90
N ARG A 223 -20.19 -9.19 1.00
CA ARG A 223 -21.13 -8.86 -0.09
C ARG A 223 -20.41 -8.20 -1.27
N VAL A 224 -19.66 -7.14 -0.99
CA VAL A 224 -18.92 -6.39 -2.02
C VAL A 224 -17.83 -7.28 -2.64
N ASP A 225 -17.08 -8.02 -1.83
CA ASP A 225 -16.06 -8.96 -2.31
C ASP A 225 -16.68 -10.00 -3.25
N GLY A 226 -17.85 -10.54 -2.89
CA GLY A 226 -18.67 -11.41 -3.72
C GLY A 226 -18.98 -10.83 -5.08
N LEU A 227 -19.60 -9.66 -5.06
CA LEU A 227 -20.05 -8.98 -6.27
C LEU A 227 -18.87 -8.62 -7.20
N LEU A 228 -17.74 -8.19 -6.65
CA LEU A 228 -16.54 -7.88 -7.43
C LEU A 228 -15.93 -9.13 -8.04
N ALA A 229 -15.85 -10.23 -7.26
CA ALA A 229 -15.34 -11.51 -7.73
C ALA A 229 -16.20 -12.10 -8.86
N GLU A 230 -17.53 -12.00 -8.76
CA GLU A 230 -18.48 -12.44 -9.80
C GLU A 230 -18.33 -11.67 -11.13
N HIS A 231 -17.77 -10.46 -11.07
CA HIS A 231 -17.46 -9.64 -12.25
C HIS A 231 -15.99 -9.68 -12.67
N GLY A 232 -15.24 -10.63 -12.12
CA GLY A 232 -13.89 -10.97 -12.52
C GLY A 232 -12.80 -10.04 -12.00
N TYR A 233 -13.14 -9.09 -11.13
CA TYR A 233 -12.14 -8.23 -10.51
C TYR A 233 -11.28 -9.02 -9.53
N THR A 234 -10.02 -8.60 -9.47
CA THR A 234 -9.08 -8.94 -8.40
C THR A 234 -8.85 -7.69 -7.57
N GLN A 235 -9.17 -7.82 -6.29
CA GLN A 235 -8.96 -6.73 -5.34
C GLN A 235 -7.50 -6.73 -4.88
N MET A 236 -6.86 -5.56 -4.85
CA MET A 236 -5.52 -5.37 -4.32
C MET A 236 -5.53 -4.41 -3.14
N GLU A 237 -5.23 -4.94 -1.96
CA GLU A 237 -4.99 -4.19 -0.73
C GLU A 237 -3.50 -3.81 -0.62
N TRP A 238 -3.07 -3.54 0.61
CA TRP A 238 -1.69 -3.26 0.97
C TRP A 238 -1.39 -3.74 2.40
N ASN A 239 -0.14 -4.07 2.66
CA ASN A 239 0.35 -4.36 4.01
C ASN A 239 1.32 -3.28 4.53
N LEU A 240 1.86 -2.44 3.64
CA LEU A 240 2.81 -1.36 3.93
C LEU A 240 2.18 0.02 3.70
N GLY A 241 1.25 0.40 4.57
CA GLY A 241 0.62 1.72 4.54
C GLY A 241 1.57 2.83 5.01
N THR A 242 1.59 3.96 4.30
CA THR A 242 2.50 5.08 4.60
C THR A 242 1.86 6.19 5.43
N GLY A 243 0.53 6.26 5.50
CA GLY A 243 -0.21 7.31 6.20
C GLY A 243 0.00 8.70 5.59
N ASP A 244 0.37 8.76 4.31
CA ASP A 244 0.67 9.98 3.60
C ASP A 244 -0.50 10.97 3.52
N PHE A 245 -1.74 10.48 3.44
CA PHE A 245 -2.94 11.30 3.54
C PHE A 245 -3.14 12.00 4.90
N GLN A 246 -2.38 11.62 5.94
CA GLN A 246 -2.48 12.16 7.30
C GLN A 246 -1.38 13.19 7.63
N VAL A 247 -0.40 13.35 6.74
CA VAL A 247 0.78 14.21 6.95
C VAL A 247 0.99 15.14 5.76
N ARG A 248 1.96 16.05 5.86
CA ARG A 248 2.32 16.96 4.77
C ARG A 248 3.83 17.07 4.52
N GLU A 249 4.60 16.12 5.06
CA GLU A 249 6.06 16.12 5.01
C GLU A 249 6.58 14.77 4.50
N PRO A 250 7.50 14.74 3.51
CA PRO A 250 8.01 13.51 2.94
C PRO A 250 8.74 12.63 3.97
N ASP A 251 9.47 13.25 4.91
CA ASP A 251 10.12 12.51 5.99
C ASP A 251 9.12 11.81 6.93
N ALA A 252 7.93 12.37 7.12
CA ALA A 252 6.90 11.74 7.94
C ALA A 252 6.32 10.49 7.25
N VAL A 253 6.08 10.57 5.93
CA VAL A 253 5.69 9.44 5.08
C VAL A 253 6.73 8.33 5.17
N PHE A 254 8.01 8.67 4.90
CA PHE A 254 9.13 7.74 4.94
C PHE A 254 9.29 7.07 6.31
N ARG A 255 9.23 7.83 7.40
CA ARG A 255 9.32 7.29 8.76
C ARG A 255 8.19 6.32 9.09
N THR A 256 6.96 6.62 8.67
CA THR A 256 5.81 5.75 8.90
C THR A 256 5.93 4.47 8.09
N TRP A 257 6.24 4.56 6.79
CA TRP A 257 6.49 3.38 5.95
C TRP A 257 7.54 2.45 6.56
N ARG A 258 8.72 3.00 6.92
CA ARG A 258 9.81 2.22 7.49
C ARG A 258 9.40 1.55 8.80
N ARG A 259 8.71 2.28 9.68
CA ARG A 259 8.21 1.73 10.95
C ARG A 259 7.23 0.58 10.72
N VAL A 260 6.34 0.69 9.73
CA VAL A 260 5.39 -0.36 9.38
C VAL A 260 6.12 -1.58 8.82
N LEU A 261 7.07 -1.40 7.91
CA LEU A 261 7.90 -2.48 7.36
C LEU A 261 8.67 -3.23 8.46
N GLU A 262 9.44 -2.52 9.27
CA GLU A 262 10.25 -3.12 10.35
C GLU A 262 9.36 -3.82 11.40
N ARG A 263 8.15 -3.32 11.63
CA ARG A 263 7.17 -3.95 12.50
C ARG A 263 6.65 -5.26 11.91
N ARG A 264 6.28 -5.26 10.62
CA ARG A 264 5.77 -6.43 9.89
C ARG A 264 6.84 -7.53 9.80
N GLU A 265 8.08 -7.17 9.48
CA GLU A 265 9.21 -8.12 9.45
C GLU A 265 9.39 -8.80 10.82
N ARG A 266 9.31 -8.05 11.91
CA ARG A 266 9.47 -8.57 13.28
C ARG A 266 8.29 -9.41 13.77
N GLU A 267 7.05 -8.98 13.51
CA GLU A 267 5.84 -9.59 14.08
C GLU A 267 5.28 -10.74 13.24
N ASN A 268 5.48 -10.69 11.92
CA ASN A 268 4.85 -11.58 10.95
C ASN A 268 5.86 -12.32 10.07
N GLY A 269 7.13 -11.90 10.06
CA GLY A 269 8.11 -12.42 9.11
C GLY A 269 7.96 -11.83 7.70
N ASP A 270 7.12 -10.80 7.53
CA ASP A 270 6.88 -10.17 6.23
C ASP A 270 8.04 -9.22 5.88
N GLY A 271 8.94 -9.65 5.01
CA GLY A 271 10.11 -8.86 4.60
C GLY A 271 9.80 -7.72 3.62
N GLY A 272 8.60 -7.71 3.04
CA GLY A 272 8.21 -6.76 2.00
C GLY A 272 6.71 -6.69 1.78
N GLY A 273 6.33 -6.16 0.61
CA GLY A 273 4.94 -6.15 0.18
C GLY A 273 4.52 -4.98 -0.68
N ILE A 274 3.23 -4.68 -0.62
CA ILE A 274 2.58 -3.64 -1.42
C ILE A 274 2.51 -2.35 -0.60
N ILE A 275 3.07 -1.29 -1.17
CA ILE A 275 3.15 0.05 -0.57
C ILE A 275 1.98 0.90 -1.07
N LEU A 276 1.19 1.44 -0.15
CA LEU A 276 0.12 2.41 -0.47
C LEU A 276 0.62 3.86 -0.32
N LEU A 277 0.55 4.60 -1.42
CA LEU A 277 0.78 6.04 -1.53
C LEU A 277 -0.35 6.68 -2.36
N HIS A 278 -0.39 8.01 -2.39
CA HIS A 278 -1.32 8.78 -3.23
C HIS A 278 -0.52 9.76 -4.07
N ASP A 279 -0.65 9.69 -5.40
CA ASP A 279 0.05 10.62 -6.31
C ASP A 279 -0.62 12.00 -6.35
N THR A 280 -1.71 12.21 -5.61
CA THR A 280 -2.37 13.51 -5.39
C THR A 280 -1.68 14.35 -4.29
N HIS A 281 -0.61 13.83 -3.68
CA HIS A 281 0.10 14.46 -2.57
C HIS A 281 1.59 14.68 -2.91
N GLU A 282 2.04 15.95 -2.85
CA GLU A 282 3.42 16.33 -3.17
C GLU A 282 4.46 15.61 -2.29
N TRP A 283 4.18 15.52 -0.98
CA TRP A 283 5.05 14.81 -0.02
C TRP A 283 5.12 13.30 -0.26
N SER A 284 4.11 12.70 -0.88
CA SER A 284 4.14 11.27 -1.27
C SER A 284 5.11 11.05 -2.42
N VAL A 285 5.11 11.94 -3.42
CA VAL A 285 6.06 11.93 -4.52
C VAL A 285 7.49 12.12 -4.01
N GLU A 286 7.69 13.07 -3.10
CA GLU A 286 9.01 13.39 -2.52
C GLU A 286 9.53 12.31 -1.55
N ALA A 287 8.65 11.46 -1.01
CA ALA A 287 9.05 10.35 -0.16
C ALA A 287 9.63 9.16 -0.95
N VAL A 288 9.25 8.97 -2.21
CA VAL A 288 9.73 7.85 -3.04
C VAL A 288 11.27 7.80 -3.13
N PRO A 289 11.99 8.91 -3.47
CA PRO A 289 13.45 8.94 -3.43
C PRO A 289 14.05 8.56 -2.07
N LEU A 290 13.43 8.96 -0.96
CA LEU A 290 13.91 8.63 0.40
C LEU A 290 13.80 7.13 0.66
N MET A 291 12.67 6.52 0.29
CA MET A 291 12.41 5.08 0.44
C MET A 291 13.39 4.26 -0.40
N VAL A 292 13.58 4.63 -1.67
CA VAL A 292 14.50 3.95 -2.58
C VAL A 292 15.95 4.09 -2.12
N SER A 293 16.36 5.29 -1.68
CA SER A 293 17.70 5.53 -1.17
C SER A 293 17.99 4.70 0.08
N TRP A 294 17.04 4.65 1.02
CA TRP A 294 17.15 3.83 2.21
C TRP A 294 17.27 2.34 1.89
N MET A 295 16.45 1.80 0.97
CA MET A 295 16.56 0.39 0.54
C MET A 295 17.92 0.10 -0.08
N ARG A 296 18.39 0.99 -0.96
CA ARG A 296 19.68 0.87 -1.64
C ARG A 296 20.88 0.91 -0.69
N GLU A 297 20.82 1.75 0.35
CA GLU A 297 21.82 1.82 1.42
C GLU A 297 21.77 0.56 2.29
N ARG A 298 20.58 0.15 2.71
CA ARG A 298 20.38 -1.06 3.51
C ARG A 298 20.88 -2.31 2.78
N ASN A 299 20.74 -2.34 1.45
CA ASN A 299 21.26 -3.40 0.60
C ASN A 299 22.79 -3.52 0.62
N CYS A 300 23.55 -2.45 0.84
CA CYS A 300 25.01 -2.56 1.02
C CYS A 300 25.33 -3.41 2.26
N ALA A 301 24.67 -3.11 3.39
CA ALA A 301 24.87 -3.87 4.61
C ALA A 301 24.32 -5.31 4.51
N LEU A 302 23.19 -5.53 3.83
CA LEU A 302 22.63 -6.87 3.61
C LEU A 302 23.55 -7.73 2.74
N LEU A 303 24.14 -7.13 1.71
CA LEU A 303 25.09 -7.79 0.81
C LEU A 303 26.32 -8.31 1.56
N GLU A 304 26.89 -7.51 2.46
CA GLU A 304 28.04 -7.92 3.29
C GLU A 304 27.73 -9.12 4.20
N ARG A 305 26.49 -9.21 4.69
CA ARG A 305 26.02 -10.34 5.53
C ARG A 305 25.55 -11.55 4.72
N GLY A 306 25.54 -11.46 3.39
CA GLY A 306 25.02 -12.52 2.53
C GLY A 306 23.50 -12.72 2.63
N GLU A 307 22.77 -11.72 3.12
CA GLU A 307 21.32 -11.78 3.29
C GLU A 307 20.58 -11.47 1.97
N GLU A 308 19.27 -11.68 1.97
CA GLU A 308 18.38 -11.23 0.90
C GLU A 308 18.40 -9.69 0.82
N LEU A 309 18.44 -9.15 -0.39
CA LEU A 309 18.42 -7.71 -0.65
C LEU A 309 17.00 -7.22 -0.92
N TYR A 310 16.69 -5.98 -0.54
CA TYR A 310 15.47 -5.30 -0.95
C TYR A 310 15.40 -5.12 -2.45
N ASP A 311 14.39 -5.71 -3.06
CA ASP A 311 14.08 -5.69 -4.47
C ASP A 311 12.77 -4.93 -4.71
N ILE A 312 12.66 -4.26 -5.85
CA ILE A 312 11.45 -3.54 -6.26
C ILE A 312 10.83 -4.31 -7.42
N ALA A 313 9.67 -4.90 -7.17
CA ALA A 313 8.86 -5.58 -8.17
C ALA A 313 8.29 -4.57 -9.17
N SER A 314 8.33 -4.94 -10.45
CA SER A 314 7.74 -4.20 -11.56
C SER A 314 6.41 -4.79 -12.03
N ASP A 315 6.02 -5.95 -11.50
CA ASP A 315 4.87 -6.72 -11.96
C ASP A 315 4.00 -7.15 -10.75
N PRO A 316 2.73 -6.71 -10.69
CA PRO A 316 1.81 -7.11 -9.62
C PRO A 316 1.50 -8.62 -9.60
N ALA A 317 1.78 -9.36 -10.67
CA ALA A 317 1.61 -10.82 -10.71
C ALA A 317 2.41 -11.56 -9.63
N MET A 318 3.47 -10.95 -9.08
CA MET A 318 4.23 -11.51 -7.95
C MET A 318 3.37 -11.70 -6.70
N PHE A 319 2.28 -10.96 -6.56
CA PHE A 319 1.37 -11.02 -5.41
C PHE A 319 0.05 -11.72 -5.73
N PHE A 320 -0.09 -12.23 -6.96
CA PHE A 320 -1.34 -12.81 -7.44
C PHE A 320 -1.49 -14.27 -7.06
N ALA A 321 -2.71 -14.64 -6.68
CA ALA A 321 -3.12 -16.04 -6.56
C ALA A 321 -4.47 -16.22 -7.23
N ALA A 322 -4.57 -17.18 -8.16
CA ALA A 322 -5.84 -17.54 -8.77
C ALA A 322 -6.85 -17.98 -7.70
N ARG A 323 -8.12 -17.60 -7.87
CA ARG A 323 -9.19 -17.94 -6.92
C ARG A 323 -9.50 -19.44 -6.92
N GLY A 324 -9.65 -20.03 -8.10
CA GLY A 324 -10.11 -21.42 -8.23
C GLY A 324 -11.46 -21.62 -7.54
N ASP A 325 -11.58 -22.70 -6.75
CA ASP A 325 -12.80 -23.03 -5.99
C ASP A 325 -12.87 -22.33 -4.61
N ALA A 326 -11.96 -21.39 -4.32
CA ALA A 326 -11.99 -20.64 -3.07
C ALA A 326 -13.21 -19.72 -2.98
N SER A 327 -13.59 -19.33 -1.76
CA SER A 327 -14.67 -18.37 -1.57
C SER A 327 -14.38 -17.04 -2.26
N VAL A 328 -15.43 -16.31 -2.61
CA VAL A 328 -15.34 -15.01 -3.29
C VAL A 328 -14.60 -13.94 -2.48
N SER A 329 -14.59 -14.07 -1.15
CA SER A 329 -13.84 -13.20 -0.24
C SER A 329 -12.51 -13.80 0.21
N ALA A 330 -12.04 -14.88 -0.44
CA ALA A 330 -10.80 -15.52 -0.08
C ALA A 330 -9.62 -14.57 -0.31
N GLU A 331 -8.80 -14.41 0.72
CA GLU A 331 -7.58 -13.64 0.66
C GLU A 331 -6.44 -14.51 0.14
N ALA A 332 -5.56 -13.92 -0.66
CA ALA A 332 -4.32 -14.56 -1.05
C ALA A 332 -3.47 -14.76 0.20
N PRO A 333 -2.79 -15.92 0.34
CA PRO A 333 -1.76 -16.06 1.36
C PRO A 333 -0.64 -15.03 1.09
N PRO A 334 0.30 -14.84 2.04
CA PRO A 334 1.53 -14.12 1.75
C PRO A 334 2.15 -14.64 0.45
N ALA A 335 2.55 -13.71 -0.41
CA ALA A 335 3.07 -14.01 -1.73
C ALA A 335 4.39 -14.76 -1.61
N GLU A 336 4.36 -16.01 -2.04
CA GLU A 336 5.54 -16.84 -2.24
C GLU A 336 6.10 -16.52 -3.63
N ILE A 337 7.38 -16.18 -3.71
CA ILE A 337 8.06 -15.94 -4.97
C ILE A 337 8.79 -17.21 -5.33
N GLU A 338 8.51 -17.77 -6.51
CA GLU A 338 9.17 -18.97 -7.02
C GLU A 338 10.69 -18.86 -6.86
N ALA A 339 11.30 -19.91 -6.27
CA ALA A 339 12.67 -19.85 -5.79
C ALA A 339 13.69 -19.53 -6.90
N ASP A 340 13.42 -19.96 -8.14
CA ASP A 340 14.25 -19.67 -9.30
C ASP A 340 14.11 -18.21 -9.77
N VAL A 341 12.90 -17.64 -9.71
CA VAL A 341 12.61 -16.22 -9.97
C VAL A 341 13.34 -15.36 -8.95
N LEU A 342 13.14 -15.64 -7.66
CA LEU A 342 13.80 -14.92 -6.57
C LEU A 342 15.33 -15.00 -6.71
N ALA A 343 15.88 -16.20 -6.95
CA ALA A 343 17.31 -16.39 -7.12
C ALA A 343 17.88 -15.63 -8.32
N ARG A 344 17.16 -15.59 -9.46
CA ARG A 344 17.57 -14.79 -10.63
C ARG A 344 17.63 -13.30 -10.30
N ARG A 345 16.56 -12.77 -9.70
CA ARG A 345 16.45 -11.35 -9.33
C ARG A 345 17.52 -10.94 -8.33
N GLN A 346 17.72 -11.74 -7.27
CA GLN A 346 18.74 -11.50 -6.26
C GLN A 346 20.17 -11.59 -6.81
N ARG A 347 20.45 -12.45 -7.82
CA ARG A 347 21.77 -12.46 -8.48
C ARG A 347 22.06 -11.14 -9.20
N HIS A 348 21.09 -10.65 -9.97
CA HIS A 348 21.21 -9.38 -10.68
C HIS A 348 21.36 -8.21 -9.70
N LEU A 349 20.48 -8.13 -8.70
CA LEU A 349 20.49 -7.08 -7.69
C LEU A 349 21.79 -7.02 -6.87
N ARG A 350 22.41 -8.18 -6.59
CA ARG A 350 23.72 -8.25 -5.93
C ARG A 350 24.85 -7.70 -6.78
N GLU A 351 24.81 -7.90 -8.10
CA GLU A 351 25.78 -7.31 -9.04
C GLU A 351 25.69 -5.79 -9.02
N GLU A 352 24.49 -5.25 -9.22
CA GLU A 352 24.25 -3.81 -9.21
C GLU A 352 24.60 -3.17 -7.85
N THR A 353 24.24 -3.85 -6.77
CA THR A 353 24.53 -3.38 -5.40
C THR A 353 26.03 -3.33 -5.16
N ARG A 354 26.82 -4.35 -5.56
CA ARG A 354 28.29 -4.33 -5.45
C ARG A 354 28.90 -3.10 -6.13
N GLN A 355 28.47 -2.82 -7.36
CA GLN A 355 28.96 -1.66 -8.11
C GLN A 355 28.55 -0.33 -7.46
N ARG A 356 27.32 -0.24 -6.95
CA ARG A 356 26.82 0.96 -6.27
C ARG A 356 27.56 1.23 -4.96
N CYS A 357 27.71 0.24 -4.10
CA CYS A 357 28.34 0.40 -2.78
C CYS A 357 29.83 0.71 -2.91
N ALA A 358 30.53 0.12 -3.89
CA ALA A 358 31.93 0.45 -4.17
C ALA A 358 32.14 1.93 -4.54
N ARG A 359 31.23 2.51 -5.35
CA ARG A 359 31.28 3.94 -5.70
C ARG A 359 31.07 4.86 -4.49
N LEU A 360 30.23 4.47 -3.54
CA LEU A 360 30.00 5.23 -2.31
C LEU A 360 31.21 5.20 -1.38
N ALA A 361 31.92 4.08 -1.28
CA ALA A 361 33.14 3.97 -0.48
C ALA A 361 34.35 4.73 -1.06
N SER A 362 34.29 5.10 -2.34
CA SER A 362 35.36 5.84 -3.04
C SER A 362 35.23 7.36 -3.02
N ARG A 363 34.14 7.89 -2.43
CA ARG A 363 33.88 9.32 -2.22
C ARG A 363 34.08 9.66 -0.77
#